data_AF-A0A6I3CQ95-F1
#
_entry.id   AF-A0A6I3CQ95-F1
#
_cell.length_a   1.000
_cell.length_b   1.000
_cell.length_c   1.000
_cell.angle_alpha   90.00
_cell.angle_beta   90.00
_cell.angle_gamma   90.00
#
_symmetry.space_group_name_H-M   'P 1'
#
loop_
_entity.id
_entity.type
_entity.pdbx_description
1 polymer ?
#
loop_
_entity_poly.entity_id
_entity_poly.type
_entity_poly.pdbx_seq_one_letter_code
_entity_poly.pdbx_strand_id
1 'polypeptide(L)'
;MSAGELRSFSLERAVLVRRPGPFGSGRRLALSALTDEWLKGLFDSVDRTGVDLCLVAVGGYGRQELAPGSDIDLVLLHRNSESSVAPIADKIWYPIWDSGISLDHSVRTPAEARRLASDDIKVVLGLLDTRVIAGNGTLAEQLRQTVFADWRAMAIKRLPTLRELVELRKANHGELACLLEPDLKEAYGGLRDATVLRAISATWVTDVPHSGWPQAHSFLLDVRDALHLVTGKSGDRLLLQEQDGVAAALGIADADELLRQVYTAARSIAFASDSTWHRVDRLSSGPSRLSRRLVNRRGPERVPLADGVVVQGGEVLLAIEARPATDPILVLRAPAAAAQAGLPLAPITVERLASECGPLPIPWPAPAREAFVSLLGSGTSLVRIWESMDQAGLIESLIPYWSTVRSAPQRNAVHTFTVDRHLVETAVQASAFTREVHRPDLLLLGALLHDIGKARPGDHSEVGAEIAADLTERMGFTAEDS
;
A
#
# COMPACT_ATOMS: atom_id res chain seq x y z
N MET A 1 -37.94 -18.82 -4.74
CA MET A 1 -37.91 -17.36 -4.97
C MET A 1 -38.73 -17.03 -6.23
N SER A 2 -39.51 -15.94 -6.20
CA SER A 2 -40.30 -15.50 -7.36
C SER A 2 -39.49 -14.58 -8.28
N ALA A 3 -39.85 -14.49 -9.56
CA ALA A 3 -39.25 -13.51 -10.49
C ALA A 3 -39.43 -12.05 -10.02
N GLY A 4 -40.34 -11.77 -9.09
CA GLY A 4 -40.55 -10.46 -8.48
C GLY A 4 -39.45 -10.05 -7.50
N GLU A 5 -38.94 -10.99 -6.69
CA GLU A 5 -37.91 -10.72 -5.68
C GLU A 5 -36.55 -10.39 -6.33
N LEU A 6 -36.18 -11.13 -7.38
CA LEU A 6 -34.97 -10.85 -8.16
C LEU A 6 -35.05 -9.48 -8.86
N ARG A 7 -36.21 -9.13 -9.41
CA ARG A 7 -36.44 -7.79 -9.99
C ARG A 7 -36.35 -6.69 -8.94
N SER A 8 -36.83 -6.90 -7.71
CA SER A 8 -36.71 -5.94 -6.61
C SER A 8 -35.24 -5.69 -6.27
N PHE A 9 -34.47 -6.77 -6.04
CA PHE A 9 -33.05 -6.67 -5.72
C PHE A 9 -32.25 -5.95 -6.82
N SER A 10 -32.43 -6.32 -8.10
CA SER A 10 -31.74 -5.66 -9.21
C SER A 10 -32.07 -4.16 -9.31
N LEU A 11 -33.33 -3.79 -9.04
CA LEU A 11 -33.78 -2.40 -9.07
C LEU A 11 -33.23 -1.59 -7.89
N GLU A 12 -33.29 -2.14 -6.67
CA GLU A 12 -32.72 -1.51 -5.48
C GLU A 12 -31.20 -1.36 -5.59
N ARG A 13 -30.51 -2.38 -6.11
CA ARG A 13 -29.08 -2.31 -6.40
C ARG A 13 -28.79 -1.21 -7.42
N ALA A 14 -29.55 -1.15 -8.52
CA ALA A 14 -29.39 -0.10 -9.52
C ALA A 14 -29.61 1.31 -8.94
N VAL A 15 -30.59 1.47 -8.04
CA VAL A 15 -30.85 2.74 -7.34
C VAL A 15 -29.66 3.11 -6.44
N LEU A 16 -29.12 2.16 -5.66
CA LEU A 16 -27.94 2.41 -4.80
C LEU A 16 -26.70 2.79 -5.61
N VAL A 17 -26.46 2.09 -6.71
CA VAL A 17 -25.35 2.35 -7.64
C VAL A 17 -25.47 3.73 -8.28
N ARG A 18 -26.69 4.15 -8.64
CA ARG A 18 -26.97 5.46 -9.27
C ARG A 18 -27.17 6.59 -8.27
N ARG A 19 -27.17 6.32 -6.96
CA ARG A 19 -27.48 7.33 -5.94
C ARG A 19 -26.42 8.44 -5.97
N PRO A 20 -26.82 9.70 -6.21
CA PRO A 20 -25.90 10.83 -6.21
C PRO A 20 -25.36 11.05 -4.79
N GLY A 21 -24.09 11.40 -4.70
CA GLY A 21 -23.37 11.60 -3.45
C GLY A 21 -21.93 11.09 -3.54
N PRO A 22 -21.05 11.52 -2.61
CA PRO A 22 -19.65 11.14 -2.62
C PRO A 22 -19.50 9.62 -2.56
N PHE A 23 -18.55 9.13 -3.34
CA PHE A 23 -18.05 7.75 -3.29
C PHE A 23 -17.55 7.44 -1.88
N GLY A 24 -17.57 6.17 -1.48
CA GLY A 24 -17.17 5.86 -0.12
C GLY A 24 -17.56 4.49 0.40
N SER A 25 -16.98 4.18 1.54
CA SER A 25 -17.28 3.01 2.37
C SER A 25 -18.78 2.85 2.63
N GLY A 26 -19.53 3.95 2.79
CA GLY A 26 -20.97 3.91 3.00
C GLY A 26 -21.75 3.23 1.86
N ARG A 27 -21.39 3.48 0.59
CA ARG A 27 -22.03 2.82 -0.55
C ARG A 27 -21.67 1.34 -0.60
N ARG A 28 -20.40 0.98 -0.40
CA ARG A 28 -19.93 -0.42 -0.38
C ARG A 28 -20.61 -1.22 0.74
N LEU A 29 -20.77 -0.61 1.92
CA LEU A 29 -21.52 -1.19 3.03
C LEU A 29 -23.00 -1.38 2.69
N ALA A 30 -23.66 -0.39 2.09
CA ALA A 30 -25.05 -0.51 1.66
C ALA A 30 -25.26 -1.57 0.57
N LEU A 31 -24.36 -1.64 -0.42
CA LEU A 31 -24.37 -2.68 -1.44
C LEU A 31 -24.12 -4.07 -0.84
N SER A 32 -23.22 -4.17 0.14
CA SER A 32 -22.97 -5.42 0.84
C SER A 32 -24.20 -5.84 1.65
N ALA A 33 -24.83 -4.92 2.39
CA ALA A 33 -26.03 -5.20 3.17
C ALA A 33 -27.21 -5.63 2.31
N LEU A 34 -27.48 -4.91 1.20
CA LEU A 34 -28.54 -5.29 0.25
C LEU A 34 -28.29 -6.68 -0.34
N THR A 35 -27.04 -6.96 -0.75
CA THR A 35 -26.66 -8.29 -1.26
C THR A 35 -26.82 -9.36 -0.18
N ASP A 36 -26.41 -9.08 1.07
CA ASP A 36 -26.57 -10.01 2.18
C ASP A 36 -28.04 -10.37 2.44
N GLU A 37 -28.94 -9.38 2.43
CA GLU A 37 -30.38 -9.58 2.62
C GLU A 37 -30.99 -10.44 1.52
N TRP A 38 -30.63 -10.14 0.26
CA TRP A 38 -31.07 -10.95 -0.88
C TRP A 38 -30.55 -12.39 -0.81
N LEU A 39 -29.27 -12.59 -0.51
CA LEU A 39 -28.66 -13.92 -0.36
C LEU A 39 -29.28 -14.71 0.81
N LYS A 40 -29.62 -14.05 1.93
CA LYS A 40 -30.37 -14.68 3.03
C LYS A 40 -31.75 -15.14 2.57
N GLY A 41 -32.48 -14.29 1.83
CA GLY A 41 -33.77 -14.66 1.24
C GLY A 41 -33.66 -15.86 0.30
N LEU A 42 -32.63 -15.92 -0.54
CA LEU A 42 -32.33 -17.10 -1.36
C LEU A 42 -32.12 -18.34 -0.51
N PHE A 43 -31.22 -18.25 0.47
CA PHE A 43 -30.83 -19.34 1.34
C PHE A 43 -32.01 -19.91 2.12
N ASP A 44 -32.90 -19.04 2.63
CA ASP A 44 -34.09 -19.45 3.38
C ASP A 44 -35.21 -19.99 2.48
N SER A 45 -35.19 -19.69 1.18
CA SER A 45 -36.19 -20.20 0.23
C SER A 45 -35.97 -21.65 -0.20
N VAL A 46 -34.82 -22.24 0.13
CA VAL A 46 -34.47 -23.62 -0.23
C VAL A 46 -34.74 -24.55 0.96
N ASP A 47 -35.48 -25.64 0.71
CA ASP A 47 -35.64 -26.70 1.71
C ASP A 47 -34.27 -27.35 1.98
N ARG A 48 -33.84 -27.20 3.22
CA ARG A 48 -32.55 -27.66 3.76
C ARG A 48 -32.75 -28.58 4.97
N THR A 49 -33.93 -29.18 5.09
CA THR A 49 -34.27 -30.08 6.19
C THR A 49 -33.28 -31.23 6.27
N GLY A 50 -32.64 -31.40 7.44
CA GLY A 50 -31.64 -32.45 7.65
C GLY A 50 -30.25 -32.15 7.08
N VAL A 51 -29.98 -30.93 6.59
CA VAL A 51 -28.70 -30.54 6.00
C VAL A 51 -28.08 -29.38 6.78
N ASP A 52 -26.94 -29.63 7.43
CA ASP A 52 -26.14 -28.60 8.12
C ASP A 52 -25.34 -27.76 7.11
N LEU A 53 -25.76 -26.50 6.88
CA LEU A 53 -25.20 -25.58 5.87
C LEU A 53 -24.88 -24.20 6.45
N CYS A 54 -23.88 -23.53 5.89
CA CYS A 54 -23.55 -22.14 6.16
C CYS A 54 -23.06 -21.44 4.89
N LEU A 55 -23.74 -20.37 4.49
CA LEU A 55 -23.31 -19.53 3.38
C LEU A 55 -22.40 -18.42 3.93
N VAL A 56 -21.17 -18.33 3.41
CA VAL A 56 -20.19 -17.33 3.82
C VAL A 56 -19.70 -16.52 2.62
N ALA A 57 -19.44 -15.24 2.85
CA ALA A 57 -18.70 -14.38 1.94
C ALA A 57 -17.21 -14.40 2.29
N VAL A 58 -16.35 -14.30 1.28
CA VAL A 58 -14.89 -14.27 1.43
C VAL A 58 -14.28 -13.09 0.67
N GLY A 59 -12.98 -12.85 0.86
CA GLY A 59 -12.26 -11.80 0.14
C GLY A 59 -12.88 -10.40 0.30
N GLY A 60 -12.97 -9.65 -0.81
CA GLY A 60 -13.49 -8.27 -0.79
C GLY A 60 -14.94 -8.17 -0.34
N TYR A 61 -15.79 -9.15 -0.72
CA TYR A 61 -17.17 -9.18 -0.25
C TYR A 61 -17.29 -9.57 1.23
N GLY A 62 -16.40 -10.47 1.69
CA GLY A 62 -16.21 -10.77 3.12
C GLY A 62 -15.88 -9.53 3.94
N ARG A 63 -15.02 -8.64 3.43
CA ARG A 63 -14.67 -7.34 4.05
C ARG A 63 -15.70 -6.23 3.84
N GLN A 64 -16.82 -6.51 3.16
CA GLN A 64 -17.86 -5.53 2.81
C GLN A 64 -17.35 -4.37 1.92
N GLU A 65 -16.37 -4.67 1.06
CA GLU A 65 -15.75 -3.74 0.10
C GLU A 65 -16.33 -3.91 -1.31
N LEU A 66 -17.62 -4.26 -1.41
CA LEU A 66 -18.27 -4.58 -2.68
C LEU A 66 -18.43 -3.32 -3.56
N ALA A 67 -17.62 -3.23 -4.61
CA ALA A 67 -17.74 -2.19 -5.63
C ALA A 67 -18.92 -2.47 -6.59
N PRO A 68 -19.40 -1.47 -7.36
CA PRO A 68 -20.57 -1.62 -8.24
C PRO A 68 -20.47 -2.79 -9.23
N GLY A 69 -19.30 -2.97 -9.84
CA GLY A 69 -19.00 -4.06 -10.77
C GLY A 69 -18.29 -5.26 -10.15
N SER A 70 -18.07 -5.31 -8.84
CA SER A 70 -17.36 -6.44 -8.21
C SER A 70 -18.18 -7.73 -8.29
N ASP A 71 -17.46 -8.83 -8.49
CA ASP A 71 -17.96 -10.18 -8.27
C ASP A 71 -18.35 -10.37 -6.79
N ILE A 72 -19.24 -11.33 -6.53
CA ILE A 72 -19.50 -11.83 -5.18
C ILE A 72 -18.76 -13.17 -4.99
N ASP A 73 -17.92 -13.24 -3.97
CA ASP A 73 -17.14 -14.45 -3.65
C ASP A 73 -17.83 -15.21 -2.51
N LEU A 74 -18.38 -16.38 -2.79
CA LEU A 74 -19.18 -17.17 -1.85
C LEU A 74 -18.60 -18.57 -1.58
N VAL A 75 -18.75 -19.04 -0.35
CA VAL A 75 -18.48 -20.45 0.00
C VAL A 75 -19.70 -21.00 0.72
N LEU A 76 -20.24 -22.11 0.20
CA LEU A 76 -21.28 -22.89 0.88
C LEU A 76 -20.60 -24.01 1.68
N LEU A 77 -20.54 -23.81 2.99
CA LEU A 77 -19.99 -24.77 3.93
C LEU A 77 -21.04 -25.82 4.32
N HIS A 78 -20.64 -27.08 4.42
CA HIS A 78 -21.52 -28.18 4.83
C HIS A 78 -20.81 -29.27 5.65
N ARG A 79 -21.59 -30.17 6.27
CA ARG A 79 -21.11 -31.43 6.88
C ARG A 79 -21.74 -32.70 6.29
N ASN A 80 -22.51 -32.55 5.23
CA ASN A 80 -23.33 -33.60 4.63
C ASN A 80 -22.62 -34.18 3.39
N SER A 81 -23.15 -35.27 2.83
CA SER A 81 -22.67 -35.81 1.56
C SER A 81 -22.93 -34.85 0.41
N GLU A 82 -22.02 -34.84 -0.59
CA GLU A 82 -22.14 -34.00 -1.78
C GLU A 82 -23.48 -34.20 -2.52
N SER A 83 -23.95 -35.44 -2.61
CA SER A 83 -25.25 -35.80 -3.21
C SER A 83 -26.45 -35.12 -2.53
N SER A 84 -26.35 -34.79 -1.24
CA SER A 84 -27.43 -34.12 -0.49
C SER A 84 -27.33 -32.60 -0.60
N VAL A 85 -26.13 -32.07 -0.86
CA VAL A 85 -25.87 -30.61 -0.90
C VAL A 85 -25.97 -30.07 -2.31
N ALA A 86 -25.54 -30.81 -3.34
CA ALA A 86 -25.53 -30.34 -4.72
C ALA A 86 -26.90 -29.81 -5.21
N PRO A 87 -28.04 -30.48 -4.95
CA PRO A 87 -29.35 -29.94 -5.35
C PRO A 87 -29.75 -28.65 -4.63
N ILE A 88 -29.25 -28.44 -3.41
CA ILE A 88 -29.48 -27.22 -2.62
C ILE A 88 -28.58 -26.09 -3.15
N ALA A 89 -27.31 -26.41 -3.40
CA ALA A 89 -26.33 -25.50 -3.94
C ALA A 89 -26.79 -24.92 -5.29
N ASP A 90 -27.25 -25.79 -6.20
CA ASP A 90 -27.82 -25.39 -7.49
C ASP A 90 -28.97 -24.38 -7.34
N LYS A 91 -29.88 -24.61 -6.38
CA LYS A 91 -31.00 -23.71 -6.12
C LYS A 91 -30.57 -22.35 -5.54
N ILE A 92 -29.35 -22.24 -4.98
CA ILE A 92 -28.77 -20.98 -4.52
C ILE A 92 -28.01 -20.30 -5.65
N TRP A 93 -27.23 -21.05 -6.46
CA TRP A 93 -26.35 -20.50 -7.49
C TRP A 93 -27.07 -20.05 -8.75
N TYR A 94 -28.03 -20.84 -9.27
CA TYR A 94 -28.74 -20.48 -10.50
C TYR A 94 -29.42 -19.11 -10.43
N PRO A 95 -30.16 -18.76 -9.36
CA PRO A 95 -30.74 -17.42 -9.26
C PRO A 95 -29.71 -16.29 -9.21
N ILE A 96 -28.49 -16.55 -8.74
CA ILE A 96 -27.42 -15.56 -8.74
C ILE A 96 -26.90 -15.34 -10.16
N TRP A 97 -26.61 -16.42 -10.89
CA TRP A 97 -26.21 -16.31 -12.29
C TRP A 97 -27.27 -15.64 -13.15
N ASP A 98 -28.55 -15.99 -12.94
CA ASP A 98 -29.69 -15.41 -13.65
C ASP A 98 -29.88 -13.91 -13.35
N SER A 99 -29.35 -13.42 -12.22
CA SER A 99 -29.38 -11.99 -11.87
C SER A 99 -28.42 -11.13 -12.71
N GLY A 100 -27.47 -11.77 -13.39
CA GLY A 100 -26.40 -11.10 -14.13
C GLY A 100 -25.24 -10.59 -13.27
N ILE A 101 -25.26 -10.86 -11.96
CA ILE A 101 -24.11 -10.60 -11.08
C ILE A 101 -23.07 -11.70 -11.27
N SER A 102 -21.81 -11.30 -11.40
CA SER A 102 -20.68 -12.21 -11.46
C SER A 102 -20.46 -12.90 -10.11
N LEU A 103 -20.30 -14.22 -10.13
CA LEU A 103 -20.23 -15.09 -8.95
C LEU A 103 -18.99 -15.98 -9.03
N ASP A 104 -18.08 -15.85 -8.07
CA ASP A 104 -17.12 -16.89 -7.73
C ASP A 104 -17.67 -17.67 -6.54
N HIS A 105 -17.70 -19.01 -6.63
CA HIS A 105 -18.30 -19.83 -5.60
C HIS A 105 -17.61 -21.16 -5.40
N SER A 106 -17.75 -21.73 -4.20
CA SER A 106 -17.38 -23.12 -3.93
C SER A 106 -18.30 -23.77 -2.90
N VAL A 107 -18.47 -25.09 -3.01
CA VAL A 107 -19.22 -25.92 -2.05
C VAL A 107 -18.22 -26.85 -1.39
N ARG A 108 -18.05 -26.76 -0.08
CA ARG A 108 -16.98 -27.49 0.63
C ARG A 108 -17.37 -27.84 2.05
N THR A 109 -16.80 -28.92 2.55
CA THR A 109 -16.69 -29.14 4.00
C THR A 109 -15.62 -28.23 4.61
N PRO A 110 -15.69 -27.92 5.92
CA PRO A 110 -14.60 -27.20 6.60
C PRO A 110 -13.23 -27.90 6.44
N ALA A 111 -13.21 -29.23 6.37
CA ALA A 111 -11.99 -30.00 6.18
C ALA A 111 -11.37 -29.81 4.78
N GLU A 112 -12.19 -29.82 3.73
CA GLU A 112 -11.75 -29.56 2.35
C GLU A 112 -11.31 -28.11 2.16
N ALA A 113 -12.05 -27.15 2.72
CA ALA A 113 -11.68 -25.74 2.69
C ALA A 113 -10.32 -25.52 3.38
N ARG A 114 -10.10 -26.13 4.55
CA ARG A 114 -8.81 -26.11 5.24
C ARG A 114 -7.69 -26.73 4.41
N ARG A 115 -7.92 -27.88 3.78
CA ARG A 115 -6.92 -28.56 2.93
C ARG A 115 -6.54 -27.70 1.73
N LEU A 116 -7.49 -27.07 1.04
CA LEU A 116 -7.14 -26.19 -0.07
C LEU A 116 -6.40 -24.94 0.39
N ALA A 117 -6.74 -24.43 1.58
CA ALA A 117 -5.94 -23.41 2.25
C ALA A 117 -4.56 -23.92 2.70
N SER A 118 -4.36 -25.23 2.88
CA SER A 118 -3.03 -25.79 3.18
C SER A 118 -2.11 -25.77 1.95
N ASP A 119 -2.70 -25.83 0.76
CA ASP A 119 -1.99 -26.07 -0.50
C ASP A 119 -1.84 -24.79 -1.34
N ASP A 120 -2.79 -23.85 -1.27
CA ASP A 120 -2.79 -22.60 -2.03
C ASP A 120 -2.91 -21.37 -1.12
N ILE A 121 -1.90 -20.50 -1.19
CA ILE A 121 -1.86 -19.27 -0.41
C ILE A 121 -2.96 -18.28 -0.81
N LYS A 122 -3.39 -18.26 -2.08
CA LYS A 122 -4.48 -17.37 -2.55
C LYS A 122 -5.81 -17.74 -1.87
N VAL A 123 -6.06 -19.04 -1.70
CA VAL A 123 -7.25 -19.54 -0.99
C VAL A 123 -7.23 -19.10 0.48
N VAL A 124 -6.07 -19.18 1.14
CA VAL A 124 -5.92 -18.69 2.53
C VAL A 124 -6.26 -17.21 2.62
N LEU A 125 -5.70 -16.39 1.72
CA LEU A 125 -5.93 -14.94 1.72
C LEU A 125 -7.43 -14.60 1.65
N GLY A 126 -8.20 -15.31 0.82
CA GLY A 126 -9.65 -15.13 0.78
C GLY A 126 -10.36 -15.59 2.05
N LEU A 127 -9.97 -16.75 2.60
CA LEU A 127 -10.59 -17.32 3.80
C LEU A 127 -10.28 -16.56 5.09
N LEU A 128 -9.21 -15.78 5.15
CA LEU A 128 -8.95 -14.88 6.28
C LEU A 128 -10.06 -13.84 6.47
N ASP A 129 -10.79 -13.52 5.40
CA ASP A 129 -11.90 -12.57 5.38
C ASP A 129 -13.28 -13.23 5.43
N THR A 130 -13.36 -14.47 5.95
CA THR A 130 -14.63 -15.21 6.05
C THR A 130 -15.66 -14.46 6.90
N ARG A 131 -16.83 -14.19 6.32
CA ARG A 131 -17.98 -13.56 6.99
C ARG A 131 -19.26 -14.35 6.74
N VAL A 132 -20.00 -14.64 7.80
CA VAL A 132 -21.27 -15.39 7.71
C VAL A 132 -22.36 -14.53 7.07
N ILE A 133 -23.03 -15.08 6.07
CA ILE A 133 -24.24 -14.50 5.45
C ILE A 133 -25.49 -15.17 6.02
N ALA A 134 -25.56 -16.50 5.98
CA ALA A 134 -26.74 -17.26 6.41
C ALA A 134 -26.39 -18.68 6.90
N GLY A 135 -27.29 -19.30 7.67
CA GLY A 135 -27.17 -20.68 8.13
C GLY A 135 -26.39 -20.86 9.44
N ASN A 136 -25.77 -22.03 9.62
CA ASN A 136 -25.09 -22.40 10.87
C ASN A 136 -23.70 -21.74 10.99
N GLY A 137 -23.65 -20.58 11.65
CA GLY A 137 -22.42 -19.83 11.89
C GLY A 137 -21.30 -20.61 12.59
N THR A 138 -21.60 -21.72 13.29
CA THR A 138 -20.57 -22.54 13.94
C THR A 138 -19.62 -23.20 12.92
N LEU A 139 -20.10 -23.53 11.71
CA LEU A 139 -19.25 -24.07 10.63
C LEU A 139 -18.20 -23.06 10.18
N ALA A 140 -18.63 -21.82 9.96
CA ALA A 140 -17.77 -20.74 9.55
C ALA A 140 -16.75 -20.38 10.62
N GLU A 141 -17.17 -20.31 11.88
CA GLU A 141 -16.27 -19.99 12.98
C GLU A 141 -15.20 -21.08 13.19
N GLN A 142 -15.57 -22.36 13.08
CA GLN A 142 -14.61 -23.46 13.12
C GLN A 142 -13.58 -23.39 11.99
N LEU A 143 -14.03 -23.13 10.76
CA LEU A 143 -13.14 -22.95 9.63
C LEU A 143 -12.19 -21.77 9.86
N ARG A 144 -12.74 -20.61 10.25
CA ARG A 144 -11.99 -19.38 10.49
C ARG A 144 -10.92 -19.60 11.55
N GLN A 145 -11.28 -20.15 12.71
CA GLN A 145 -10.32 -20.45 13.78
C GLN A 145 -9.17 -21.34 13.30
N THR A 146 -9.50 -22.39 12.54
CA THR A 146 -8.52 -23.34 12.04
C THR A 146 -7.59 -22.72 11.00
N VAL A 147 -8.13 -21.96 10.04
CA VAL A 147 -7.35 -21.25 9.01
C VAL A 147 -6.42 -20.21 9.63
N PHE A 148 -6.89 -19.42 10.60
CA PHE A 148 -6.03 -18.46 11.31
C PHE A 148 -4.93 -19.17 12.12
N ALA A 149 -5.24 -20.27 12.78
CA ALA A 149 -4.26 -21.05 13.53
C ALA A 149 -3.17 -21.63 12.60
N ASP A 150 -3.57 -22.24 11.48
CA ASP A 150 -2.65 -22.79 10.48
C ASP A 150 -1.81 -21.68 9.83
N TRP A 151 -2.43 -20.56 9.46
CA TRP A 151 -1.74 -19.42 8.86
C TRP A 151 -0.64 -18.86 9.77
N ARG A 152 -0.94 -18.70 11.07
CA ARG A 152 0.05 -18.29 12.08
C ARG A 152 1.15 -19.33 12.26
N ALA A 153 0.77 -20.59 12.42
CA ALA A 153 1.72 -21.68 12.63
C ALA A 153 2.69 -21.85 11.44
N MET A 154 2.23 -21.59 10.22
CA MET A 154 3.00 -21.75 8.99
C MET A 154 3.62 -20.44 8.48
N ALA A 155 3.49 -19.33 9.20
CA ALA A 155 3.85 -18.00 8.71
C ALA A 155 5.30 -17.93 8.20
N ILE A 156 6.29 -18.37 9.00
CA ILE A 156 7.71 -18.36 8.61
C ILE A 156 7.96 -19.16 7.32
N LYS A 157 7.21 -20.24 7.09
CA LYS A 157 7.34 -21.08 5.88
C LYS A 157 6.65 -20.46 4.66
N ARG A 158 5.55 -19.74 4.85
CA ARG A 158 4.68 -19.26 3.76
C ARG A 158 4.94 -17.82 3.33
N LEU A 159 5.42 -16.98 4.24
CA LEU A 159 5.71 -15.58 3.92
C LEU A 159 6.73 -15.42 2.78
N PRO A 160 7.78 -16.26 2.63
CA PRO A 160 8.66 -16.20 1.45
C PRO A 160 7.90 -16.42 0.13
N THR A 161 7.03 -17.42 0.06
CA THR A 161 6.17 -17.66 -1.13
C THR A 161 5.22 -16.49 -1.38
N LEU A 162 4.67 -15.88 -0.31
CA LEU A 162 3.85 -14.67 -0.45
C LEU A 162 4.66 -13.49 -1.00
N ARG A 163 5.92 -13.32 -0.58
CA ARG A 163 6.83 -12.29 -1.09
C ARG A 163 7.09 -12.50 -2.58
N GLU A 164 7.37 -13.73 -3.01
CA GLU A 164 7.56 -14.06 -4.43
C GLU A 164 6.34 -13.68 -5.28
N LEU A 165 5.11 -13.90 -4.79
CA LEU A 165 3.90 -13.47 -5.48
C LEU A 165 3.77 -11.95 -5.58
N VAL A 166 4.20 -11.21 -4.55
CA VAL A 166 4.23 -9.74 -4.58
C VAL A 166 5.25 -9.26 -5.61
N GLU A 167 6.45 -9.82 -5.63
CA GLU A 167 7.51 -9.45 -6.59
C GLU A 167 7.10 -9.78 -8.04
N LEU A 168 6.51 -10.96 -8.27
CA LEU A 168 6.03 -11.33 -9.60
C LEU A 168 4.93 -10.37 -10.08
N ARG A 169 4.02 -9.97 -9.18
CA ARG A 169 2.97 -9.00 -9.50
C ARG A 169 3.54 -7.62 -9.78
N LYS A 170 4.50 -7.15 -8.98
CA LYS A 170 5.23 -5.90 -9.22
C LYS A 170 5.93 -5.92 -10.58
N ALA A 171 6.58 -7.01 -10.96
CA ALA A 171 7.24 -7.15 -12.25
C ALA A 171 6.25 -7.13 -13.43
N ASN A 172 5.08 -7.76 -13.28
CA ASN A 172 4.09 -7.87 -14.36
C ASN A 172 3.20 -6.63 -14.52
N HIS A 173 2.87 -5.94 -13.42
CA HIS A 173 1.92 -4.83 -13.41
C HIS A 173 2.57 -3.46 -13.18
N GLY A 174 3.84 -3.42 -12.78
CA GLY A 174 4.56 -2.18 -12.46
C GLY A 174 4.20 -1.60 -11.10
N GLU A 175 4.69 -0.39 -10.84
CA GLU A 175 4.41 0.37 -9.61
C GLU A 175 3.30 1.37 -9.87
N LEU A 176 2.19 1.25 -9.13
CA LEU A 176 0.99 2.06 -9.34
C LEU A 176 1.30 3.56 -9.36
N ALA A 177 2.18 3.99 -8.44
CA ALA A 177 2.60 5.39 -8.29
C ALA A 177 3.36 5.99 -9.48
N CYS A 178 3.73 5.18 -10.48
CA CYS A 178 4.52 5.60 -11.63
C CYS A 178 3.83 5.36 -12.98
N LEU A 179 2.62 4.80 -12.98
CA LEU A 179 1.92 4.38 -14.20
C LEU A 179 0.87 5.42 -14.60
N LEU A 180 0.94 5.89 -15.85
CA LEU A 180 -0.09 6.80 -16.41
C LEU A 180 -1.46 6.16 -16.54
N GLU A 181 -1.53 4.83 -16.71
CA GLU A 181 -2.78 4.07 -16.74
C GLU A 181 -2.72 2.93 -15.71
N PRO A 182 -2.79 3.27 -14.40
CA PRO A 182 -2.50 2.31 -13.35
C PRO A 182 -3.60 1.25 -13.23
N ASP A 183 -3.20 0.01 -12.94
CA ASP A 183 -4.11 -1.01 -12.41
C ASP A 183 -4.26 -0.81 -10.90
N LEU A 184 -5.44 -0.36 -10.46
CA LEU A 184 -5.68 0.00 -9.06
C LEU A 184 -5.61 -1.21 -8.11
N LYS A 185 -5.79 -2.42 -8.65
CA LYS A 185 -5.88 -3.64 -7.86
C LYS A 185 -4.54 -4.38 -7.82
N GLU A 186 -3.98 -4.67 -8.99
CA GLU A 186 -2.83 -5.57 -9.12
C GLU A 186 -1.49 -4.84 -9.15
N ALA A 187 -1.38 -3.56 -9.56
CA ALA A 187 -0.08 -2.87 -9.52
C ALA A 187 0.50 -2.76 -8.10
N TYR A 188 1.82 -2.64 -7.97
CA TYR A 188 2.49 -2.53 -6.66
C TYR A 188 2.08 -1.23 -5.96
N GLY A 189 1.69 -1.33 -4.68
CA GLY A 189 1.04 -0.25 -3.94
C GLY A 189 -0.49 -0.19 -4.13
N GLY A 190 -1.07 -1.14 -4.87
CA GLY A 190 -2.52 -1.24 -5.09
C GLY A 190 -3.29 -2.01 -4.01
N LEU A 191 -4.58 -2.26 -4.28
CA LEU A 191 -5.50 -2.91 -3.33
C LEU A 191 -5.04 -4.31 -2.91
N ARG A 192 -4.35 -5.06 -3.80
CA ARG A 192 -3.83 -6.38 -3.48
C ARG A 192 -2.70 -6.32 -2.45
N ASP A 193 -1.86 -5.28 -2.45
CA ASP A 193 -0.83 -5.10 -1.41
C ASP A 193 -1.44 -4.80 -0.05
N ALA A 194 -2.53 -4.02 0.01
CA ALA A 194 -3.28 -3.83 1.25
C ALA A 194 -3.84 -5.15 1.81
N THR A 195 -4.25 -6.07 0.93
CA THR A 195 -4.69 -7.42 1.34
C THR A 195 -3.53 -8.24 1.91
N VAL A 196 -2.35 -8.17 1.28
CA VAL A 196 -1.12 -8.78 1.78
C VAL A 196 -0.73 -8.24 3.15
N LEU A 197 -0.77 -6.92 3.35
CA LEU A 197 -0.49 -6.28 4.64
C LEU A 197 -1.41 -6.79 5.75
N ARG A 198 -2.71 -6.89 5.49
CA ARG A 198 -3.69 -7.48 6.44
C ARG A 198 -3.35 -8.95 6.74
N ALA A 199 -3.01 -9.73 5.73
CA ALA A 199 -2.65 -11.13 5.91
C ALA A 199 -1.35 -11.30 6.73
N ILE A 200 -0.33 -10.46 6.51
CA ILE A 200 0.88 -10.47 7.33
C ILE A 200 0.55 -10.08 8.77
N SER A 201 -0.25 -9.02 8.97
CA SER A 201 -0.70 -8.61 10.31
C SER A 201 -1.40 -9.75 11.07
N ALA A 202 -2.22 -10.56 10.37
CA ALA A 202 -2.88 -11.73 10.94
C ALA A 202 -1.93 -12.83 11.43
N THR A 203 -0.67 -12.86 10.97
CA THR A 203 0.35 -13.83 11.42
C THR A 203 0.90 -13.53 12.82
N TRP A 204 0.83 -12.27 13.27
CA TRP A 204 1.51 -11.77 14.48
C TRP A 204 3.03 -11.93 14.50
N VAL A 205 3.66 -12.24 13.36
CA VAL A 205 5.11 -12.42 13.25
C VAL A 205 5.83 -11.08 13.28
N THR A 206 5.22 -10.04 12.73
CA THR A 206 5.77 -8.69 12.73
C THR A 206 4.66 -7.66 12.84
N ASP A 207 5.04 -6.47 13.27
CA ASP A 207 4.17 -5.31 13.28
C ASP A 207 4.08 -4.69 11.87
N VAL A 208 2.88 -4.29 11.49
CA VAL A 208 2.57 -3.62 10.23
C VAL A 208 2.21 -2.18 10.58
N PRO A 209 2.79 -1.16 9.91
CA PRO A 209 2.47 0.24 10.20
C PRO A 209 0.96 0.48 10.28
N HIS A 210 0.48 1.17 11.31
CA HIS A 210 -0.97 1.37 11.49
C HIS A 210 -1.51 2.64 10.81
N SER A 211 -0.63 3.53 10.36
CA SER A 211 -0.97 4.83 9.78
C SER A 211 -0.74 4.88 8.26
N GLY A 212 -1.45 5.79 7.60
CA GLY A 212 -1.28 6.14 6.18
C GLY A 212 -1.95 5.15 5.22
N TRP A 213 -1.50 3.90 5.20
CA TRP A 213 -1.98 2.92 4.22
C TRP A 213 -3.47 2.54 4.35
N PRO A 214 -4.12 2.53 5.53
CA PRO A 214 -5.57 2.24 5.60
C PRO A 214 -6.42 3.32 4.92
N GLN A 215 -6.04 4.59 5.08
CA GLN A 215 -6.69 5.72 4.42
C GLN A 215 -6.45 5.67 2.91
N ALA A 216 -5.21 5.40 2.50
CA ALA A 216 -4.85 5.19 1.10
C ALA A 216 -5.66 4.05 0.45
N HIS A 217 -5.81 2.93 1.16
CA HIS A 217 -6.63 1.80 0.70
C HIS A 217 -8.10 2.20 0.52
N SER A 218 -8.67 2.95 1.47
CA SER A 218 -10.04 3.46 1.32
C SER A 218 -10.18 4.36 0.10
N PHE A 219 -9.22 5.27 -0.11
CA PHE A 219 -9.23 6.15 -1.27
C PHE A 219 -9.12 5.38 -2.59
N LEU A 220 -8.23 4.40 -2.70
CA LEU A 220 -8.15 3.57 -3.92
C LEU A 220 -9.43 2.77 -4.19
N LEU A 221 -10.16 2.34 -3.14
CA LEU A 221 -11.49 1.75 -3.31
C LEU A 221 -12.51 2.77 -3.83
N ASP A 222 -12.43 4.03 -3.40
CA ASP A 222 -13.31 5.09 -3.89
C ASP A 222 -13.04 5.41 -5.36
N VAL A 223 -11.76 5.44 -5.77
CA VAL A 223 -11.35 5.58 -7.18
C VAL A 223 -11.83 4.40 -8.02
N ARG A 224 -11.71 3.17 -7.50
CA ARG A 224 -12.22 1.96 -8.15
C ARG A 224 -13.74 2.00 -8.33
N ASP A 225 -14.48 2.43 -7.30
CA ASP A 225 -15.94 2.57 -7.39
C ASP A 225 -16.32 3.59 -8.47
N ALA A 226 -15.64 4.74 -8.52
CA ALA A 226 -15.83 5.76 -9.55
C ALA A 226 -15.53 5.23 -10.95
N LEU A 227 -14.43 4.50 -11.12
CA LEU A 227 -14.08 3.85 -12.40
C LEU A 227 -15.17 2.89 -12.86
N HIS A 228 -15.71 2.06 -11.97
CA HIS A 228 -16.79 1.14 -12.31
C HIS A 228 -18.09 1.86 -12.71
N LEU A 229 -18.41 2.99 -12.06
CA LEU A 229 -19.60 3.77 -12.43
C LEU A 229 -19.44 4.48 -13.77
N VAL A 230 -18.28 5.10 -14.00
CA VAL A 230 -17.97 5.85 -15.23
C VAL A 230 -17.98 4.91 -16.44
N THR A 231 -17.34 3.75 -16.31
CA THR A 231 -17.20 2.79 -17.41
C THR A 231 -18.40 1.85 -17.57
N GLY A 232 -19.20 1.68 -16.50
CA GLY A 232 -20.23 0.64 -16.42
C GLY A 232 -19.66 -0.79 -16.43
N LYS A 233 -18.36 -0.96 -16.17
CA LYS A 233 -17.63 -2.24 -16.23
C LYS A 233 -16.90 -2.51 -14.92
N SER A 234 -16.44 -3.75 -14.74
CA SER A 234 -15.69 -4.23 -13.57
C SER A 234 -14.17 -4.11 -13.71
N GLY A 235 -13.69 -3.30 -14.67
CA GLY A 235 -12.27 -3.16 -14.95
C GLY A 235 -11.54 -2.32 -13.89
N ASP A 236 -10.35 -2.77 -13.50
CA ASP A 236 -9.54 -2.15 -12.44
C ASP A 236 -8.44 -1.20 -12.98
N ARG A 237 -8.27 -1.10 -14.31
CA ARG A 237 -7.29 -0.22 -14.95
C ARG A 237 -7.87 1.16 -15.24
N LEU A 238 -7.25 2.19 -14.68
CA LEU A 238 -7.62 3.60 -14.86
C LEU A 238 -7.00 4.13 -16.16
N LEU A 239 -7.66 3.85 -17.29
CA LEU A 239 -7.22 4.32 -18.61
C LEU A 239 -7.32 5.85 -18.74
N LEU A 240 -6.47 6.45 -19.58
CA LEU A 240 -6.36 7.89 -19.75
C LEU A 240 -7.71 8.56 -20.06
N GLN A 241 -8.49 7.95 -20.95
CA GLN A 241 -9.80 8.45 -21.36
C GLN A 241 -10.86 8.48 -20.23
N GLU A 242 -10.65 7.69 -19.17
CA GLU A 242 -11.60 7.60 -18.05
C GLU A 242 -11.24 8.54 -16.89
N GLN A 243 -10.00 9.07 -16.86
CA GLN A 243 -9.47 9.80 -15.71
C GLN A 243 -10.26 11.07 -15.39
N ASP A 244 -10.64 11.88 -16.39
CA ASP A 244 -11.44 13.07 -16.16
C ASP A 244 -12.85 12.73 -15.64
N GLY A 245 -13.45 11.66 -16.17
CA GLY A 245 -14.75 11.18 -15.69
C GLY A 245 -14.70 10.72 -14.24
N VAL A 246 -13.64 9.99 -13.87
CA VAL A 246 -13.40 9.52 -12.50
C VAL A 246 -13.11 10.70 -11.57
N ALA A 247 -12.30 11.68 -11.99
CA ALA A 247 -12.01 12.87 -11.22
C ALA A 247 -13.29 13.66 -10.92
N ALA A 248 -14.08 13.94 -11.96
CA ALA A 248 -15.36 14.64 -11.83
C ALA A 248 -16.34 13.91 -10.89
N ALA A 249 -16.39 12.57 -10.98
CA ALA A 249 -17.22 11.77 -10.10
C ALA A 249 -16.80 11.90 -8.62
N LEU A 250 -15.51 11.92 -8.34
CA LEU A 250 -14.96 12.08 -6.98
C LEU A 250 -14.97 13.53 -6.49
N GLY A 251 -15.34 14.51 -7.32
CA GLY A 251 -15.22 15.93 -7.00
C GLY A 251 -13.76 16.42 -6.94
N ILE A 252 -12.86 15.71 -7.63
CA ILE A 252 -11.46 16.10 -7.81
C ILE A 252 -11.36 16.99 -9.05
N ALA A 253 -10.49 18.00 -9.00
CA ALA A 253 -10.44 19.07 -9.97
C ALA A 253 -10.26 18.60 -11.42
N ASP A 254 -9.29 17.70 -11.65
CA ASP A 254 -8.95 17.17 -12.96
C ASP A 254 -8.21 15.82 -12.85
N ALA A 255 -7.90 15.22 -14.00
CA ALA A 255 -7.15 13.97 -14.08
C ALA A 255 -5.72 14.04 -13.49
N ASP A 256 -5.03 15.19 -13.51
CA ASP A 256 -3.68 15.28 -12.95
C ASP A 256 -3.71 15.26 -11.42
N GLU A 257 -4.65 16.00 -10.83
CA GLU A 257 -4.87 15.98 -9.39
C GLU A 257 -5.39 14.62 -8.92
N LEU A 258 -6.24 13.95 -9.71
CA LEU A 258 -6.63 12.56 -9.46
C LEU A 258 -5.40 11.64 -9.42
N LEU A 259 -4.56 11.68 -10.45
CA LEU A 259 -3.36 10.83 -10.51
C LEU A 259 -2.40 11.15 -9.36
N ARG A 260 -2.20 12.43 -9.02
CA ARG A 260 -1.37 12.83 -7.88
C ARG A 260 -1.84 12.19 -6.56
N GLN A 261 -3.16 12.22 -6.30
CA GLN A 261 -3.72 11.59 -5.10
C GLN A 261 -3.64 10.06 -5.15
N VAL A 262 -3.89 9.46 -6.32
CA VAL A 262 -3.75 8.01 -6.55
C VAL A 262 -2.31 7.54 -6.31
N TYR A 263 -1.33 8.26 -6.83
CA TYR A 263 0.08 7.97 -6.63
C TYR A 263 0.49 8.15 -5.17
N THR A 264 0.03 9.21 -4.52
CA THR A 264 0.27 9.44 -3.08
C THR A 264 -0.25 8.27 -2.24
N ALA A 265 -1.49 7.82 -2.50
CA ALA A 265 -2.08 6.67 -1.84
C ALA A 265 -1.27 5.38 -2.08
N ALA A 266 -0.87 5.14 -3.34
CA ALA A 266 -0.07 3.97 -3.69
C ALA A 266 1.32 3.98 -3.04
N ARG A 267 1.99 5.14 -2.97
CA ARG A 267 3.27 5.30 -2.27
C ARG A 267 3.13 4.96 -0.79
N SER A 268 2.06 5.38 -0.12
CA SER A 268 1.82 5.02 1.29
C SER A 268 1.62 3.51 1.51
N ILE A 269 0.91 2.81 0.60
CA ILE A 269 0.76 1.35 0.67
C ILE A 269 2.08 0.64 0.37
N ALA A 270 2.80 1.07 -0.67
CA ALA A 270 4.11 0.53 -1.04
C ALA A 270 5.14 0.71 0.10
N PHE A 271 5.17 1.87 0.73
CA PHE A 271 6.03 2.15 1.89
C PHE A 271 5.73 1.23 3.07
N ALA A 272 4.44 1.02 3.39
CA ALA A 272 4.03 0.07 4.43
C ALA A 272 4.41 -1.37 4.07
N SER A 273 4.27 -1.76 2.80
CA SER A 273 4.70 -3.05 2.26
C SER A 273 6.21 -3.26 2.41
N ASP A 274 7.04 -2.34 1.91
CA ASP A 274 8.50 -2.44 1.98
C ASP A 274 9.01 -2.49 3.42
N SER A 275 8.43 -1.68 4.31
CA SER A 275 8.76 -1.68 5.73
C SER A 275 8.42 -3.01 6.40
N THR A 276 7.26 -3.57 6.08
CA THR A 276 6.79 -4.86 6.60
C THR A 276 7.67 -6.00 6.11
N TRP A 277 7.94 -6.07 4.81
CA TRP A 277 8.75 -7.12 4.22
C TRP A 277 10.19 -7.09 4.71
N HIS A 278 10.77 -5.91 4.88
CA HIS A 278 12.08 -5.79 5.48
C HIS A 278 12.14 -6.42 6.89
N ARG A 279 11.11 -6.22 7.72
CA ARG A 279 11.03 -6.85 9.06
C ARG A 279 10.85 -8.36 8.96
N VAL A 280 10.02 -8.84 8.02
CA VAL A 280 9.81 -10.27 7.74
C VAL A 280 11.11 -10.96 7.31
N ASP A 281 11.88 -10.35 6.40
CA ASP A 281 13.12 -10.91 5.88
C ASP A 281 14.17 -11.07 6.99
N ARG A 282 14.21 -10.14 7.94
CA ARG A 282 15.08 -10.24 9.13
C ARG A 282 14.72 -11.42 10.02
N LEU A 283 13.42 -11.67 10.21
CA LEU A 283 12.95 -12.81 11.02
C LEU A 283 13.32 -14.14 10.35
N SER A 284 13.19 -14.21 9.03
CA SER A 284 13.54 -15.39 8.23
C SER A 284 15.05 -15.66 8.17
N SER A 285 15.87 -14.60 8.17
CA SER A 285 17.33 -14.70 8.09
C SER A 285 17.98 -15.20 9.41
N GLY A 286 17.24 -15.15 10.52
CA GLY A 286 17.68 -15.60 11.85
C GLY A 286 18.87 -14.80 12.42
N PRO A 287 19.21 -14.97 13.71
CA PRO A 287 20.46 -14.44 14.25
C PRO A 287 21.63 -15.15 13.55
N SER A 288 22.58 -14.40 13.00
CA SER A 288 23.86 -14.94 12.48
C SER A 288 24.42 -15.98 13.45
N ARG A 289 25.00 -17.08 12.94
CA ARG A 289 25.61 -18.14 13.76
C ARG A 289 26.62 -17.62 14.80
N LEU A 290 27.20 -16.44 14.58
CA LEU A 290 28.08 -15.73 15.52
C LEU A 290 27.32 -15.15 16.73
N SER A 291 26.14 -14.58 16.51
CA SER A 291 25.30 -13.98 17.56
C SER A 291 24.72 -15.02 18.53
N ARG A 292 24.46 -16.24 18.06
CA ARG A 292 23.86 -17.31 18.87
C ARG A 292 24.75 -17.80 20.02
N ARG A 293 26.07 -17.54 19.97
CA ARG A 293 27.02 -17.84 21.07
C ARG A 293 27.11 -16.74 22.14
N LEU A 294 26.57 -15.55 21.87
CA LEU A 294 26.66 -14.38 22.76
C LEU A 294 25.31 -13.98 23.39
N VAL A 295 24.19 -14.59 22.97
CA VAL A 295 22.80 -14.28 23.39
C VAL A 295 22.44 -14.85 24.79
N ASN A 296 23.43 -15.24 25.60
CA ASN A 296 23.19 -15.41 27.03
C ASN A 296 23.58 -14.10 27.75
N ARG A 297 22.59 -13.19 27.89
CA ARG A 297 22.43 -12.13 28.93
C ARG A 297 22.34 -10.65 28.53
N ARG A 298 22.42 -10.22 27.26
CA ARG A 298 22.16 -8.81 26.90
C ARG A 298 21.23 -8.74 25.70
N GLY A 299 20.24 -7.83 25.76
CA GLY A 299 19.37 -7.51 24.62
C GLY A 299 20.19 -7.07 23.40
N PRO A 300 19.55 -6.90 22.23
CA PRO A 300 20.26 -6.53 21.00
C PRO A 300 21.12 -5.28 21.23
N GLU A 301 22.43 -5.43 21.02
CA GLU A 301 23.42 -4.38 21.26
C GLU A 301 23.18 -3.20 20.32
N ARG A 302 23.11 -1.99 20.88
CA ARG A 302 23.03 -0.75 20.11
C ARG A 302 24.44 -0.39 19.64
N VAL A 303 24.67 -0.43 18.34
CA VAL A 303 25.98 -0.11 17.76
C VAL A 303 25.98 1.35 17.31
N PRO A 304 26.88 2.20 17.81
CA PRO A 304 27.00 3.59 17.33
C PRO A 304 27.26 3.64 15.82
N LEU A 305 26.55 4.52 15.12
CA LEU A 305 26.68 4.70 13.66
C LEU A 305 27.15 6.12 13.30
N ALA A 306 26.62 7.12 13.99
CA ALA A 306 27.04 8.51 13.92
C ALA A 306 26.68 9.20 15.25
N ASP A 307 27.08 10.46 15.42
CA ASP A 307 26.72 11.19 16.64
C ASP A 307 25.19 11.32 16.80
N GLY A 308 24.68 10.84 17.94
CA GLY A 308 23.24 10.73 18.22
C GLY A 308 22.51 9.61 17.46
N VAL A 309 23.20 8.74 16.73
CA VAL A 309 22.60 7.72 15.84
C VAL A 309 23.19 6.33 16.10
N VAL A 310 22.32 5.32 16.20
CA VAL A 310 22.71 3.92 16.50
C VAL A 310 21.99 2.96 15.57
N VAL A 311 22.57 1.78 15.37
CA VAL A 311 21.91 0.63 14.75
C VAL A 311 21.38 -0.30 15.82
N GLN A 312 20.12 -0.71 15.70
CA GLN A 312 19.52 -1.75 16.53
C GLN A 312 18.58 -2.60 15.67
N GLY A 313 18.76 -3.92 15.69
CA GLY A 313 17.85 -4.84 15.00
C GLY A 313 17.83 -4.67 13.48
N GLY A 314 18.90 -4.18 12.86
CA GLY A 314 18.97 -3.94 11.41
C GLY A 314 18.27 -2.65 10.96
N GLU A 315 17.92 -1.76 11.88
CA GLU A 315 17.37 -0.43 11.60
C GLU A 315 18.21 0.64 12.27
N VAL A 316 18.14 1.86 11.74
CA VAL A 316 18.78 3.03 12.31
C VAL A 316 17.81 3.76 13.24
N LEU A 317 18.28 3.93 14.48
CA LEU A 317 17.60 4.58 15.58
C LEU A 317 18.35 5.82 16.06
N LEU A 318 17.63 6.76 16.66
CA LEU A 318 18.26 7.78 17.48
C LEU A 318 18.81 7.16 18.77
N ALA A 319 19.98 7.62 19.20
CA ALA A 319 20.52 7.28 20.51
C ALA A 319 19.56 7.72 21.62
N ILE A 320 19.63 7.08 22.80
CA ILE A 320 18.78 7.45 23.95
C ILE A 320 19.01 8.90 24.35
N GLU A 321 20.26 9.36 24.26
CA GLU A 321 20.65 10.72 24.61
C GLU A 321 20.48 11.73 23.47
N ALA A 322 20.06 11.29 22.28
CA ALA A 322 19.79 12.20 21.18
C ALA A 322 18.60 13.09 21.52
N ARG A 323 18.76 14.40 21.27
CA ARG A 323 17.74 15.43 21.51
C ARG A 323 17.47 16.18 20.20
N PRO A 324 16.57 15.69 19.34
CA PRO A 324 16.21 16.33 18.07
C PRO A 324 15.81 17.81 18.19
N ALA A 325 15.16 18.19 19.29
CA ALA A 325 14.75 19.56 19.57
C ALA A 325 15.90 20.56 19.72
N THR A 326 17.09 20.09 20.15
CA THR A 326 18.28 20.94 20.34
C THR A 326 19.39 20.65 19.33
N ASP A 327 19.29 19.56 18.57
CA ASP A 327 20.18 19.21 17.48
C ASP A 327 19.36 18.96 16.19
N PRO A 328 18.94 20.04 15.49
CA PRO A 328 18.11 19.92 14.29
C PRO A 328 18.86 19.26 13.13
N ILE A 329 20.20 19.16 13.18
CA ILE A 329 21.00 18.50 12.14
C ILE A 329 20.73 16.99 12.09
N LEU A 330 20.19 16.39 13.16
CA LEU A 330 19.79 14.98 13.18
C LEU A 330 18.82 14.61 12.05
N VAL A 331 18.00 15.56 11.57
CA VAL A 331 17.08 15.36 10.44
C VAL A 331 17.78 15.02 9.13
N LEU A 332 19.06 15.38 8.98
CA LEU A 332 19.90 15.04 7.83
C LEU A 332 20.97 13.99 8.19
N ARG A 333 21.56 14.09 9.40
CA ARG A 333 22.62 13.18 9.85
C ARG A 333 22.15 11.74 9.98
N ALA A 334 20.97 11.50 10.57
CA ALA A 334 20.46 10.15 10.76
C ALA A 334 20.07 9.48 9.43
N PRO A 335 19.34 10.14 8.51
CA PRO A 335 19.09 9.60 7.18
C PRO A 335 20.37 9.35 6.36
N ALA A 336 21.33 10.28 6.38
CA ALA A 336 22.60 10.10 5.68
C ALA A 336 23.36 8.87 6.20
N ALA A 337 23.49 8.74 7.52
CA ALA A 337 24.13 7.60 8.14
C ALA A 337 23.41 6.28 7.80
N ALA A 338 22.07 6.28 7.79
CA ALA A 338 21.26 5.13 7.42
C ALA A 338 21.47 4.72 5.96
N ALA A 339 21.44 5.69 5.04
CA ALA A 339 21.63 5.46 3.61
C ALA A 339 23.04 4.92 3.31
N GLN A 340 24.07 5.50 3.93
CA GLN A 340 25.46 5.04 3.79
C GLN A 340 25.68 3.63 4.37
N ALA A 341 24.95 3.26 5.41
CA ALA A 341 24.97 1.90 5.96
C ALA A 341 24.13 0.88 5.16
N GLY A 342 23.33 1.34 4.19
CA GLY A 342 22.36 0.49 3.49
C GLY A 342 21.24 -0.04 4.40
N LEU A 343 20.94 0.67 5.49
CA LEU A 343 19.95 0.27 6.49
C LEU A 343 18.77 1.25 6.49
N PRO A 344 17.53 0.79 6.71
CA PRO A 344 16.41 1.70 6.87
C PRO A 344 16.44 2.48 8.17
N LEU A 345 15.76 3.62 8.17
CA LEU A 345 15.34 4.28 9.40
C LEU A 345 14.22 3.46 10.06
N ALA A 346 14.31 3.26 11.37
CA ALA A 346 13.19 2.73 12.14
C ALA A 346 12.02 3.74 12.09
N PRO A 347 10.75 3.32 12.02
CA PRO A 347 9.62 4.25 11.98
C PRO A 347 9.59 5.24 13.14
N ILE A 348 9.95 4.79 14.35
CA ILE A 348 10.07 5.66 15.53
C ILE A 348 11.13 6.75 15.34
N THR A 349 12.20 6.49 14.60
CA THR A 349 13.22 7.49 14.28
C THR A 349 12.63 8.58 13.41
N VAL A 350 11.93 8.18 12.35
CA VAL A 350 11.31 9.11 11.41
C VAL A 350 10.25 9.96 12.12
N GLU A 351 9.40 9.35 12.94
CA GLU A 351 8.38 10.04 13.73
C GLU A 351 9.00 11.06 14.70
N ARG A 352 10.05 10.67 15.43
CA ARG A 352 10.76 11.58 16.34
C ARG A 352 11.42 12.72 15.59
N LEU A 353 12.07 12.46 14.46
CA LEU A 353 12.65 13.52 13.63
C LEU A 353 11.57 14.49 13.14
N ALA A 354 10.42 14.00 12.69
CA ALA A 354 9.33 14.84 12.18
C ALA A 354 8.62 15.66 13.27
N SER A 355 8.50 15.12 14.48
CA SER A 355 7.77 15.76 15.58
C SER A 355 8.64 16.58 16.53
N GLU A 356 9.92 16.24 16.68
CA GLU A 356 10.80 16.86 17.66
C GLU A 356 11.87 17.79 17.04
N CYS A 357 12.28 17.61 15.76
CA CYS A 357 13.25 18.53 15.15
C CYS A 357 12.62 19.89 14.85
N GLY A 358 13.29 20.96 15.29
CA GLY A 358 13.02 22.31 14.79
C GLY A 358 13.56 22.53 13.37
N PRO A 359 13.23 23.67 12.73
CA PRO A 359 13.80 24.01 11.43
C PRO A 359 15.32 24.14 11.52
N LEU A 360 16.01 23.76 10.43
CA LEU A 360 17.45 24.00 10.32
C LEU A 360 17.75 25.51 10.32
N PRO A 361 18.89 25.95 10.90
CA PRO A 361 19.36 27.32 10.73
C PRO A 361 19.52 27.65 9.24
N ILE A 362 19.25 28.90 8.87
CA ILE A 362 19.46 29.42 7.51
C ILE A 362 20.51 30.53 7.58
N PRO A 363 21.63 30.42 6.84
CA PRO A 363 22.01 29.31 5.97
C PRO A 363 22.32 28.02 6.77
N TRP A 364 22.17 26.85 6.13
CA TRP A 364 22.50 25.57 6.76
C TRP A 364 23.97 25.55 7.19
N PRO A 365 24.26 25.08 8.42
CA PRO A 365 25.64 24.91 8.86
C PRO A 365 26.33 23.81 8.04
N ALA A 366 27.65 23.88 7.90
CA ALA A 366 28.43 22.94 7.08
C ALA A 366 28.13 21.45 7.37
N PRO A 367 28.01 20.99 8.64
CA PRO A 367 27.66 19.59 8.92
C PRO A 367 26.28 19.16 8.40
N ALA A 368 25.32 20.07 8.31
CA ALA A 368 24.00 19.78 7.73
C ALA A 368 24.10 19.61 6.21
N ARG A 369 24.79 20.55 5.53
CA ARG A 369 25.03 20.48 4.09
C ARG A 369 25.82 19.22 3.71
N GLU A 370 26.87 18.89 4.45
CA GLU A 370 27.66 17.67 4.26
C GLU A 370 26.83 16.40 4.44
N ALA A 371 25.96 16.36 5.46
CA ALA A 371 25.04 15.23 5.66
C ALA A 371 24.03 15.11 4.49
N PHE A 372 23.50 16.21 3.99
CA PHE A 372 22.59 16.19 2.85
C PHE A 372 23.28 15.70 1.57
N VAL A 373 24.48 16.21 1.25
CA VAL A 373 25.28 15.74 0.10
C VAL A 373 25.62 14.25 0.26
N SER A 374 25.98 13.81 1.47
CA SER A 374 26.22 12.39 1.77
C SER A 374 24.97 11.52 1.56
N LEU A 375 23.79 12.02 1.94
CA LEU A 375 22.52 11.35 1.67
C LEU A 375 22.29 11.22 0.16
N LEU A 376 22.41 12.31 -0.61
CA LEU A 376 22.23 12.28 -2.08
C LEU A 376 23.24 11.36 -2.78
N GLY A 377 24.47 11.30 -2.28
CA GLY A 377 25.54 10.44 -2.79
C GLY A 377 25.46 8.96 -2.38
N SER A 378 24.38 8.52 -1.71
CA SER A 378 24.25 7.15 -1.19
C SER A 378 23.78 6.11 -2.21
N GLY A 379 23.66 6.49 -3.49
CA GLY A 379 23.21 5.61 -4.57
C GLY A 379 21.78 5.11 -4.32
N THR A 380 21.51 3.85 -4.66
CA THR A 380 20.15 3.28 -4.60
C THR A 380 19.53 3.27 -3.19
N SER A 381 20.34 3.40 -2.12
CA SER A 381 19.81 3.52 -0.75
C SER A 381 19.05 4.83 -0.53
N LEU A 382 19.35 5.88 -1.31
CA LEU A 382 18.67 7.17 -1.26
C LEU A 382 17.16 7.01 -1.41
N VAL A 383 16.72 6.21 -2.39
CA VAL A 383 15.31 5.95 -2.71
C VAL A 383 14.47 5.65 -1.47
N ARG A 384 14.91 4.65 -0.69
CA ARG A 384 14.15 4.14 0.45
C ARG A 384 14.16 5.11 1.61
N ILE A 385 15.30 5.75 1.85
CA ILE A 385 15.45 6.72 2.93
C ILE A 385 14.66 7.99 2.62
N TRP A 386 14.73 8.48 1.38
CA TRP A 386 13.96 9.61 0.90
C TRP A 386 12.47 9.37 1.00
N GLU A 387 11.99 8.20 0.56
CA GLU A 387 10.58 7.82 0.71
C GLU A 387 10.14 7.85 2.17
N SER A 388 10.98 7.33 3.09
CA SER A 388 10.68 7.33 4.52
C SER A 388 10.57 8.75 5.08
N MET A 389 11.46 9.65 4.66
CA MET A 389 11.42 11.06 5.03
C MET A 389 10.21 11.78 4.42
N ASP A 390 9.89 11.50 3.16
CA ASP A 390 8.83 12.16 2.40
C ASP A 390 7.45 11.83 2.96
N GLN A 391 7.20 10.56 3.31
CA GLN A 391 5.97 10.10 3.97
C GLN A 391 5.74 10.79 5.33
N ALA A 392 6.81 11.21 6.01
CA ALA A 392 6.74 11.94 7.28
C ALA A 392 6.74 13.47 7.11
N GLY A 393 6.72 13.98 5.88
CA GLY A 393 6.73 15.42 5.60
C GLY A 393 8.10 16.10 5.81
N LEU A 394 9.15 15.34 6.13
CA LEU A 394 10.48 15.90 6.38
C LEU A 394 11.08 16.56 5.13
N ILE A 395 10.83 16.00 3.95
CA ILE A 395 11.35 16.55 2.69
C ILE A 395 10.76 17.94 2.41
N GLU A 396 9.45 18.15 2.63
CA GLU A 396 8.81 19.47 2.45
C GLU A 396 9.43 20.53 3.37
N SER A 397 9.79 20.14 4.61
CA SER A 397 10.45 21.04 5.55
C SER A 397 11.87 21.42 5.13
N LEU A 398 12.58 20.50 4.44
CA LEU A 398 13.97 20.71 4.02
C LEU A 398 14.03 21.44 2.68
N ILE A 399 13.15 21.08 1.76
CA ILE A 399 13.05 21.61 0.40
C ILE A 399 11.64 22.20 0.26
N PRO A 400 11.46 23.48 0.58
CA PRO A 400 10.22 24.18 0.28
C PRO A 400 9.81 23.96 -1.18
N TYR A 401 8.51 23.92 -1.43
CA TYR A 401 7.91 23.69 -2.75
C TYR A 401 7.95 22.25 -3.26
N TRP A 402 8.56 21.31 -2.52
CA TRP A 402 8.61 19.91 -2.91
C TRP A 402 7.22 19.30 -3.17
N SER A 403 6.21 19.71 -2.41
CA SER A 403 4.79 19.38 -2.55
C SER A 403 4.25 19.64 -3.96
N THR A 404 4.86 20.56 -4.72
CA THR A 404 4.47 20.85 -6.10
C THR A 404 4.87 19.71 -7.04
N VAL A 405 6.06 19.15 -6.86
CA VAL A 405 6.59 18.03 -7.67
C VAL A 405 6.25 16.66 -7.10
N ARG A 406 5.89 16.60 -5.82
CA ARG A 406 5.50 15.37 -5.10
C ARG A 406 4.35 14.68 -5.82
N SER A 407 4.58 13.42 -6.20
CA SER A 407 3.63 12.59 -6.94
C SER A 407 3.05 13.28 -8.20
N ALA A 408 3.77 14.25 -8.79
CA ALA A 408 3.28 14.94 -9.97
C ALA A 408 3.39 14.01 -11.20
N PRO A 409 2.28 13.76 -11.92
CA PRO A 409 2.29 12.93 -13.12
C PRO A 409 3.07 13.58 -14.26
N GLN A 410 3.65 12.75 -15.13
CA GLN A 410 4.34 13.19 -16.35
C GLN A 410 3.67 12.53 -17.57
N ARG A 411 2.81 13.25 -18.29
CA ARG A 411 1.97 12.72 -19.40
C ARG A 411 2.72 12.35 -20.70
N ASN A 412 3.99 11.98 -20.61
CA ASN A 412 4.75 11.49 -21.78
C ASN A 412 5.17 10.04 -21.55
N ALA A 413 4.92 9.18 -22.54
CA ALA A 413 5.19 7.75 -22.48
C ALA A 413 6.67 7.39 -22.25
N VAL A 414 7.59 8.34 -22.46
CA VAL A 414 9.02 8.14 -22.18
C VAL A 414 9.41 8.36 -20.71
N HIS A 415 8.51 8.94 -19.89
CA HIS A 415 8.78 9.16 -18.47
C HIS A 415 8.32 7.96 -17.65
N THR A 416 9.28 7.30 -17.00
CA THR A 416 9.04 6.13 -16.15
C THR A 416 8.55 6.50 -14.75
N PHE A 417 8.76 7.73 -14.30
CA PHE A 417 8.59 8.14 -12.91
C PHE A 417 7.76 9.42 -12.79
N THR A 418 7.12 9.62 -11.64
CA THR A 418 6.63 10.96 -11.24
C THR A 418 7.79 11.95 -11.11
N VAL A 419 7.50 13.25 -11.14
CA VAL A 419 8.55 14.28 -11.13
C VAL A 419 9.46 14.14 -9.92
N ASP A 420 8.92 14.09 -8.71
CA ASP A 420 9.67 13.85 -7.46
C ASP A 420 10.56 12.60 -7.50
N ARG A 421 9.99 11.48 -7.96
CA ARG A 421 10.72 10.21 -8.05
C ARG A 421 11.85 10.30 -9.08
N HIS A 422 11.59 10.98 -10.20
CA HIS A 422 12.59 11.23 -11.23
C HIS A 422 13.77 12.05 -10.68
N LEU A 423 13.52 13.12 -9.93
CA LEU A 423 14.57 13.94 -9.31
C LEU A 423 15.48 13.10 -8.39
N VAL A 424 14.87 12.24 -7.56
CA VAL A 424 15.61 11.33 -6.67
C VAL A 424 16.42 10.32 -7.47
N GLU A 425 15.83 9.68 -8.49
CA GLU A 425 16.53 8.71 -9.35
C GLU A 425 17.68 9.35 -10.15
N THR A 426 17.51 10.59 -10.60
CA THR A 426 18.58 11.34 -11.27
C THR A 426 19.76 11.59 -10.33
N ALA A 427 19.51 11.92 -9.05
CA ALA A 427 20.55 12.00 -8.03
C ALA A 427 21.23 10.64 -7.77
N VAL A 428 20.48 9.53 -7.78
CA VAL A 428 21.04 8.17 -7.70
C VAL A 428 22.01 7.91 -8.85
N GLN A 429 21.63 8.20 -10.09
CA GLN A 429 22.50 8.01 -11.25
C GLN A 429 23.73 8.94 -11.19
N ALA A 430 23.54 10.20 -10.82
CA ALA A 430 24.63 11.18 -10.66
C ALA A 430 25.66 10.75 -9.60
N SER A 431 25.24 10.02 -8.56
CA SER A 431 26.13 9.53 -7.50
C SER A 431 27.29 8.67 -8.02
N ALA A 432 27.09 7.97 -9.15
CA ALA A 432 28.12 7.14 -9.77
C ALA A 432 29.29 7.95 -10.33
N PHE A 433 29.06 9.22 -10.68
CA PHE A 433 30.05 10.12 -11.30
C PHE A 433 30.72 11.06 -10.30
N THR A 434 30.42 10.94 -9.01
CA THR A 434 30.98 11.83 -7.96
C THR A 434 32.51 11.81 -7.88
N ARG A 435 33.16 10.75 -8.35
CA ARG A 435 34.63 10.65 -8.40
C ARG A 435 35.25 11.26 -9.67
N GLU A 436 34.43 11.64 -10.64
CA GLU A 436 34.86 12.16 -11.95
C GLU A 436 34.81 13.69 -12.02
N VAL A 437 34.27 14.35 -11.00
CA VAL A 437 34.07 15.80 -10.95
C VAL A 437 34.75 16.43 -9.73
N HIS A 438 35.17 17.69 -9.87
CA HIS A 438 35.75 18.46 -8.76
C HIS A 438 34.72 18.87 -7.70
N ARG A 439 33.45 19.06 -8.10
CA ARG A 439 32.35 19.51 -7.24
C ARG A 439 31.21 18.48 -7.23
N PRO A 440 31.40 17.32 -6.56
CA PRO A 440 30.37 16.28 -6.49
C PRO A 440 29.11 16.74 -5.74
N ASP A 441 29.26 17.69 -4.82
CA ASP A 441 28.16 18.37 -4.14
C ASP A 441 27.22 19.08 -5.13
N LEU A 442 27.77 19.86 -6.06
CA LEU A 442 26.98 20.56 -7.09
C LEU A 442 26.39 19.60 -8.12
N LEU A 443 27.11 18.54 -8.49
CA LEU A 443 26.58 17.50 -9.36
C LEU A 443 25.32 16.86 -8.77
N LEU A 444 25.38 16.45 -7.49
CA LEU A 444 24.27 15.80 -6.81
C LEU A 444 23.10 16.76 -6.58
N LEU A 445 23.38 18.00 -6.20
CA LEU A 445 22.35 19.01 -5.98
C LEU A 445 21.68 19.43 -7.29
N GLY A 446 22.47 19.70 -8.34
CA GLY A 446 21.97 20.00 -9.67
C GLY A 446 21.11 18.86 -10.21
N ALA A 447 21.54 17.60 -10.04
CA ALA A 447 20.74 16.43 -10.42
C ALA A 447 19.37 16.37 -9.73
N LEU A 448 19.33 16.62 -8.42
CA LEU A 448 18.09 16.66 -7.64
C LEU A 448 17.18 17.83 -8.02
N LEU A 449 17.74 18.98 -8.38
CA LEU A 449 16.97 20.20 -8.60
C LEU A 449 16.66 20.51 -10.08
N HIS A 450 17.24 19.79 -11.04
CA HIS A 450 17.21 20.19 -12.45
C HIS A 450 15.80 20.40 -13.03
N ASP A 451 14.82 19.60 -12.58
CA ASP A 451 13.43 19.62 -13.06
C ASP A 451 12.45 20.11 -11.97
N ILE A 452 12.94 20.79 -10.92
CA ILE A 452 12.10 21.22 -9.77
C ILE A 452 10.98 22.19 -10.17
N GLY A 453 11.12 22.91 -11.28
CA GLY A 453 10.13 23.84 -11.81
C GLY A 453 8.98 23.21 -12.61
N LYS A 454 9.03 21.91 -12.93
CA LYS A 454 8.17 21.28 -13.96
C LYS A 454 6.66 21.27 -13.67
N ALA A 455 6.28 21.27 -12.39
CA ALA A 455 4.87 21.24 -11.97
C ALA A 455 4.31 22.64 -11.68
N ARG A 456 4.91 23.68 -12.27
CA ARG A 456 4.46 25.08 -12.16
C ARG A 456 4.15 25.69 -13.53
N PRO A 457 3.30 26.72 -13.59
CA PRO A 457 3.11 27.50 -14.81
C PRO A 457 4.41 28.24 -15.20
N GLY A 458 4.70 28.30 -16.50
CA GLY A 458 5.86 28.99 -17.06
C GLY A 458 6.87 28.04 -17.72
N ASP A 459 8.02 28.57 -18.10
CA ASP A 459 9.16 27.74 -18.50
C ASP A 459 9.75 27.09 -17.25
N HIS A 460 9.74 25.75 -17.21
CA HIS A 460 10.19 25.01 -16.04
C HIS A 460 11.67 25.21 -15.75
N SER A 461 12.49 25.56 -16.76
CA SER A 461 13.92 25.81 -16.58
C SER A 461 14.14 27.16 -15.89
N GLU A 462 13.40 28.20 -16.30
CA GLU A 462 13.48 29.53 -15.68
C GLU A 462 12.94 29.50 -14.24
N VAL A 463 11.75 28.92 -14.04
CA VAL A 463 11.15 28.75 -12.71
C VAL A 463 12.02 27.86 -11.84
N GLY A 464 12.59 26.80 -12.41
CA GLY A 464 13.50 25.89 -11.72
C GLY A 464 14.78 26.58 -11.26
N ALA A 465 15.36 27.46 -12.07
CA ALA A 465 16.56 28.23 -11.73
C ALA A 465 16.31 29.17 -10.54
N GLU A 466 15.18 29.88 -10.51
CA GLU A 466 14.80 30.74 -9.38
C GLU A 466 14.65 29.94 -8.08
N ILE A 467 13.98 28.79 -8.14
CA ILE A 467 13.81 27.89 -6.99
C ILE A 467 15.17 27.32 -6.54
N ALA A 468 16.01 26.89 -7.49
CA ALA A 468 17.31 26.33 -7.18
C ALA A 468 18.21 27.34 -6.47
N ALA A 469 18.24 28.60 -6.92
CA ALA A 469 19.02 29.67 -6.30
C ALA A 469 18.59 29.98 -4.85
N ASP A 470 17.28 30.02 -4.57
CA ASP A 470 16.76 30.17 -3.20
C ASP A 470 17.16 28.97 -2.32
N LEU A 471 17.03 27.75 -2.84
CA LEU A 471 17.36 26.53 -2.11
C LEU A 471 18.87 26.42 -1.81
N THR A 472 19.74 26.71 -2.78
CA THR A 472 21.20 26.65 -2.62
C THR A 472 21.68 27.68 -1.60
N GLU A 473 21.16 28.91 -1.65
CA GLU A 473 21.45 29.94 -0.65
C GLU A 473 21.01 29.50 0.76
N ARG A 474 19.79 28.96 0.90
CA ARG A 474 19.29 28.43 2.18
C ARG A 474 20.15 27.29 2.72
N MET A 475 20.69 26.45 1.83
CA MET A 475 21.62 25.36 2.16
C MET A 475 23.06 25.84 2.42
N GLY A 476 23.33 27.14 2.30
CA GLY A 476 24.62 27.77 2.59
C GLY A 476 25.68 27.55 1.51
N PHE A 477 25.27 27.33 0.26
CA PHE A 477 26.15 27.41 -0.91
C PHE A 477 26.43 28.88 -1.26
N THR A 478 27.48 29.11 -2.03
CA THR A 478 27.87 30.47 -2.43
C THR A 478 27.02 30.98 -3.60
N ALA A 479 27.09 32.29 -3.87
CA ALA A 479 26.44 32.89 -5.05
C ALA A 479 27.08 32.46 -6.37
N GLU A 480 28.31 31.92 -6.37
CA GLU A 480 28.93 31.32 -7.57
C GLU A 480 28.41 29.89 -7.82
N ASP A 481 28.04 29.19 -6.75
CA ASP A 481 27.46 27.84 -6.82
C ASP A 481 25.99 27.83 -7.25
N SER A 482 25.28 28.95 -7.03
CA SER A 482 23.84 29.14 -7.25
C SER A 482 23.60 29.75 -8.62
#